data_AF-A0A823A0V0-F1
#
_entry.id   AF-A0A823A0V0-F1
#
_cell.length_a   1.000
_cell.length_b   1.000
_cell.length_c   1.000
_cell.angle_alpha   90.00
_cell.angle_beta   90.00
_cell.angle_gamma   90.00
#
_symmetry.space_group_name_H-M   'P 1'
#
loop_
_entity.id
_entity.type
_entity.pdbx_description
1 polymer ?
#
loop_
_entity_poly.entity_id
_entity_poly.type
_entity_poly.pdbx_seq_one_letter_code
_entity_poly.pdbx_strand_id
1 'polypeptide(L)'
;MLHRNLINRARFIVVFSCVLLVVVECSNPQVKCSKTCVADNCNSVGIRYGKFCGVGWTGCPGEKPCDDLDACCKTHDECVEKKGLMSVKCHEKFKSCIKRVQKSGKIGFSRQCPYEIAMPTMIQGMDMAILFSQFGDKHKERVMLQTQTNSIIWRMEIYLYFHST
;
A
#
# COMPACT_ATOMS: atom_id res chain seq x y z
N MET A 1 -43.56 31.26 -31.53
CA MET A 1 -42.28 30.50 -31.63
C MET A 1 -41.40 30.65 -30.38
N LEU A 2 -41.33 31.83 -29.74
CA LEU A 2 -40.57 32.05 -28.49
C LEU A 2 -40.90 31.07 -27.34
N HIS A 3 -42.17 30.76 -27.12
CA HIS A 3 -42.61 29.90 -25.99
C HIS A 3 -42.15 28.44 -26.12
N ARG A 4 -42.09 27.90 -27.35
CA ARG A 4 -41.59 26.53 -27.64
C ARG A 4 -40.07 26.44 -27.42
N ASN A 5 -39.34 27.50 -27.76
CA ASN A 5 -37.90 27.60 -27.54
C ASN A 5 -37.53 27.77 -26.06
N LEU A 6 -38.35 28.49 -25.26
CA LEU A 6 -38.18 28.56 -23.80
C LEU A 6 -38.43 27.21 -23.13
N ILE A 7 -39.47 26.48 -23.55
CA ILE A 7 -39.80 25.14 -23.01
C ILE A 7 -38.69 24.14 -23.36
N ASN A 8 -38.18 24.16 -24.60
CA ASN A 8 -37.08 23.28 -24.99
C ASN A 8 -35.78 23.63 -24.26
N ARG A 9 -35.47 24.92 -24.05
CA ARG A 9 -34.33 25.36 -23.24
C ARG A 9 -34.44 24.92 -21.78
N ALA A 10 -35.61 25.07 -21.16
CA ALA A 10 -35.85 24.63 -19.79
C ALA A 10 -35.71 23.10 -19.65
N ARG A 11 -36.20 22.33 -20.62
CA ARG A 11 -36.06 20.86 -20.65
C ARG A 11 -34.61 20.41 -20.84
N PHE A 12 -33.86 21.08 -21.72
CA PHE A 12 -32.42 20.83 -21.86
C PHE A 12 -31.64 21.15 -20.59
N ILE A 13 -31.95 22.26 -19.91
CA ILE A 13 -31.30 22.64 -18.65
C ILE A 13 -31.62 21.66 -17.52
N VAL A 14 -32.87 21.21 -17.38
CA VAL A 14 -33.26 20.23 -16.35
C VAL A 14 -32.64 18.87 -16.61
N VAL A 15 -32.61 18.39 -17.86
CA VAL A 15 -31.98 17.11 -18.20
C VAL A 15 -30.45 17.18 -18.01
N PHE A 16 -29.80 18.27 -18.44
CA PHE A 16 -28.36 18.45 -18.26
C PHE A 16 -27.97 18.63 -16.78
N SER A 17 -28.81 19.31 -15.99
CA SER A 17 -28.64 19.47 -14.54
C SER A 17 -28.90 18.16 -13.77
N CYS A 18 -29.86 17.33 -14.21
CA CYS A 18 -30.06 16.00 -13.64
C CYS A 18 -28.91 15.05 -14.01
N VAL A 19 -28.35 15.14 -15.22
CA VAL A 19 -27.20 14.33 -15.62
C VAL A 19 -25.93 14.72 -14.84
N LEU A 20 -25.72 16.01 -14.55
CA LEU A 20 -24.61 16.49 -13.73
C LEU A 20 -24.69 16.07 -12.24
N LEU A 21 -25.88 15.89 -11.68
CA LEU A 21 -26.04 15.37 -10.31
C LEU A 21 -25.80 13.86 -10.20
N VAL A 22 -25.80 13.14 -11.32
CA VAL A 22 -25.62 11.67 -11.37
C VAL A 22 -24.15 11.29 -11.61
N VAL A 23 -23.28 12.26 -11.91
CA VAL A 23 -21.84 11.99 -12.06
C VAL A 23 -21.15 12.04 -10.69
N VAL A 24 -21.16 10.84 -10.10
CA VAL A 24 -20.06 10.29 -9.31
C VAL A 24 -19.99 10.85 -7.89
N GLU A 25 -20.80 10.23 -7.03
CA GLU A 25 -20.33 9.81 -5.72
C GLU A 25 -18.88 9.36 -5.86
N CYS A 26 -17.96 10.06 -5.19
CA CYS A 26 -16.66 9.49 -4.87
C CYS A 26 -16.95 8.24 -4.03
N SER A 27 -17.21 7.11 -4.68
CA SER A 27 -17.07 5.80 -4.08
C SER A 27 -15.61 5.74 -3.67
N ASN A 28 -15.35 6.20 -2.45
CA ASN A 28 -14.12 5.96 -1.71
C ASN A 28 -13.77 4.51 -2.04
N PRO A 29 -12.65 4.20 -2.71
CA PRO A 29 -12.32 2.83 -3.04
C PRO A 29 -12.43 2.09 -1.72
N GLN A 30 -13.49 1.29 -1.55
CA GLN A 30 -13.84 0.70 -0.27
C GLN A 30 -12.65 -0.18 0.06
N VAL A 31 -11.71 0.35 0.86
CA VAL A 31 -10.54 -0.38 1.32
C VAL A 31 -11.16 -1.53 2.07
N LYS A 32 -11.15 -2.71 1.44
CA LYS A 32 -11.85 -3.88 1.95
C LYS A 32 -11.06 -4.34 3.16
N CYS A 33 -11.41 -3.76 4.30
CA CYS A 33 -10.79 -4.02 5.58
C CYS A 33 -11.51 -5.18 6.27
N SER A 34 -10.78 -5.93 7.08
CA SER A 34 -11.33 -7.08 7.79
C SER A 34 -11.90 -6.69 9.14
N LYS A 35 -13.08 -7.24 9.47
CA LYS A 35 -13.67 -7.21 10.83
C LYS A 35 -13.60 -8.57 11.52
N THR A 36 -13.13 -9.60 10.83
CA THR A 36 -13.16 -11.00 11.29
C THR A 36 -11.78 -11.64 11.22
N CYS A 37 -11.51 -12.58 12.11
CA CYS A 37 -10.27 -13.34 12.10
C CYS A 37 -10.29 -14.37 10.96
N VAL A 38 -9.45 -14.18 9.94
CA VAL A 38 -9.36 -15.07 8.77
C VAL A 38 -8.10 -15.93 8.87
N ALA A 39 -8.18 -17.16 8.39
CA ALA A 39 -7.04 -18.07 8.28
C ALA A 39 -7.08 -18.71 6.89
N ASP A 40 -6.35 -18.12 5.94
CA ASP A 40 -6.38 -18.54 4.53
C ASP A 40 -4.99 -18.44 3.90
N ASN A 41 -4.70 -19.32 2.94
CA ASN A 41 -3.44 -19.37 2.18
C ASN A 41 -2.17 -19.35 3.06
N CYS A 42 -2.19 -20.06 4.19
CA CYS A 42 -1.22 -19.96 5.29
C CYS A 42 0.26 -20.17 4.89
N ASN A 43 0.52 -20.88 3.79
CA ASN A 43 1.84 -21.30 3.35
C ASN A 43 2.31 -20.58 2.06
N SER A 44 1.71 -19.44 1.72
CA SER A 44 2.04 -18.70 0.49
C SER A 44 2.10 -17.19 0.73
N VAL A 45 2.55 -16.44 -0.29
CA VAL A 45 2.56 -14.96 -0.28
C VAL A 45 1.14 -14.37 -0.16
N GLY A 46 0.11 -15.15 -0.53
CA GLY A 46 -1.30 -14.77 -0.41
C GLY A 46 -1.90 -14.95 0.99
N ILE A 47 -1.08 -15.21 2.02
CA ILE A 47 -1.53 -15.43 3.39
C ILE A 47 -2.48 -14.33 3.86
N ARG A 48 -3.62 -14.74 4.44
CA ARG A 48 -4.51 -13.89 5.23
C ARG A 48 -4.66 -14.50 6.60
N TYR A 49 -4.02 -13.87 7.57
CA TYR A 49 -4.01 -14.33 8.95
C TYR A 49 -4.54 -13.23 9.88
N GLY A 50 -5.53 -13.58 10.70
CA GLY A 50 -6.21 -12.64 11.57
C GLY A 50 -6.92 -11.56 10.76
N LYS A 51 -6.83 -10.32 11.21
CA LYS A 51 -7.41 -9.16 10.53
C LYS A 51 -6.37 -8.35 9.76
N PHE A 52 -5.08 -8.44 10.13
CA PHE A 52 -4.05 -7.50 9.69
C PHE A 52 -2.89 -8.14 8.93
N CYS A 53 -2.72 -9.46 8.96
CA CYS A 53 -1.59 -10.07 8.26
C CYS A 53 -1.95 -10.45 6.82
N GLY A 54 -1.35 -9.76 5.85
CA GLY A 54 -1.37 -10.15 4.44
C GLY A 54 -1.05 -8.98 3.51
N VAL A 55 -0.53 -9.26 2.32
CA VAL A 55 -0.25 -8.20 1.34
C VAL A 55 -1.56 -7.56 0.88
N GLY A 56 -1.72 -6.26 1.11
CA GLY A 56 -2.97 -5.54 0.78
C GLY A 56 -4.16 -5.97 1.62
N TRP A 57 -3.93 -6.62 2.76
CA TRP A 57 -4.96 -7.09 3.68
C TRP A 57 -4.76 -6.42 5.04
N THR A 58 -5.78 -5.71 5.53
CA THR A 58 -5.70 -5.01 6.82
C THR A 58 -7.05 -5.00 7.53
N GLY A 59 -7.05 -4.73 8.83
CA GLY A 59 -8.26 -4.66 9.65
C GLY A 59 -8.92 -3.29 9.58
N CYS A 60 -10.23 -3.23 9.85
CA CYS A 60 -10.94 -1.96 9.84
C CYS A 60 -10.51 -1.03 11.00
N PRO A 61 -10.69 0.30 10.86
CA PRO A 61 -10.41 1.23 11.95
C PRO A 61 -11.10 0.81 13.25
N GLY A 62 -10.35 0.79 14.35
CA GLY A 62 -10.84 0.39 15.67
C GLY A 62 -10.80 -1.12 15.94
N GLU A 63 -10.56 -1.96 14.94
CA GLU A 63 -10.48 -3.41 15.15
C GLU A 63 -9.28 -3.80 16.02
N LYS A 64 -9.53 -4.72 16.94
CA LYS A 64 -8.49 -5.36 17.75
C LYS A 64 -7.92 -6.57 17.02
N PRO A 65 -6.59 -6.82 17.13
CA PRO A 65 -5.97 -8.03 16.61
C PRO A 65 -6.57 -9.30 17.19
N CYS A 66 -6.53 -10.38 16.43
CA CYS A 66 -7.01 -11.70 16.82
C CYS A 66 -6.08 -12.39 17.84
N ASP A 67 -4.78 -12.14 17.76
CA ASP A 67 -3.76 -12.59 18.71
C ASP A 67 -2.48 -11.75 18.61
N ASP A 68 -1.40 -12.20 19.26
CA ASP A 68 -0.12 -11.50 19.30
C ASP A 68 0.57 -11.42 17.93
N LEU A 69 0.40 -12.44 17.06
CA LEU A 69 0.97 -12.42 15.71
C LEU A 69 0.22 -11.39 14.85
N ASP A 70 -1.10 -11.38 14.92
CA ASP A 70 -1.94 -10.39 14.25
C ASP A 70 -1.67 -8.96 14.76
N ALA A 71 -1.31 -8.82 16.05
CA ALA A 71 -0.90 -7.53 16.62
C ALA A 71 0.44 -7.02 16.05
N CYS A 72 1.37 -7.93 15.74
CA CYS A 72 2.58 -7.58 15.00
C CYS A 72 2.25 -7.03 13.60
N CYS A 73 1.29 -7.64 12.91
CA CYS A 73 0.85 -7.20 11.58
C CYS A 73 0.15 -5.85 11.62
N LYS A 74 -0.76 -5.62 12.58
CA LYS A 74 -1.38 -4.30 12.78
C LYS A 74 -0.33 -3.19 12.96
N THR A 75 0.69 -3.46 13.79
CA THR A 75 1.79 -2.52 14.01
C THR A 75 2.63 -2.29 12.74
N HIS A 76 2.78 -3.33 11.90
CA HIS A 76 3.49 -3.25 10.63
C HIS A 76 2.71 -2.41 9.61
N ASP A 77 1.42 -2.65 9.45
CA ASP A 77 0.51 -1.88 8.60
C ASP A 77 0.56 -0.39 8.94
N GLU A 78 0.38 -0.05 10.22
CA GLU A 78 0.47 1.34 10.70
C GLU A 78 1.87 1.95 10.47
N CYS A 79 2.92 1.14 10.46
CA CYS A 79 4.29 1.59 10.19
C CYS A 79 4.47 1.93 8.71
N VAL A 80 4.04 1.04 7.81
CA VAL A 80 4.21 1.23 6.36
C VAL A 80 3.26 2.29 5.80
N GLU A 81 2.09 2.49 6.40
CA GLU A 81 1.21 3.62 6.11
C GLU A 81 1.93 4.96 6.38
N LYS A 82 2.64 5.04 7.51
CA LYS A 82 3.34 6.27 7.92
C LYS A 82 4.70 6.47 7.24
N LYS A 83 5.41 5.39 6.90
CA LYS A 83 6.82 5.45 6.44
C LYS A 83 7.04 5.01 5.00
N GLY A 84 6.00 4.54 4.34
CA GLY A 84 6.05 3.98 3.00
C GLY A 84 6.20 2.46 2.98
N LEU A 85 5.61 1.84 1.96
CA LEU A 85 5.56 0.39 1.75
C LEU A 85 6.93 -0.27 1.66
N MET A 86 7.95 0.45 1.18
CA MET A 86 9.32 -0.07 1.00
C MET A 86 10.21 0.16 2.25
N SER A 87 9.64 0.55 3.39
CA SER A 87 10.45 0.86 4.58
C SER A 87 11.10 -0.41 5.18
N VAL A 88 12.39 -0.62 4.90
CA VAL A 88 13.21 -1.71 5.50
C VAL A 88 13.09 -1.71 7.03
N LYS A 89 13.04 -0.53 7.65
CA LYS A 89 12.88 -0.40 9.11
C LYS A 89 11.54 -0.97 9.61
N CYS A 90 10.45 -0.84 8.85
CA CYS A 90 9.17 -1.45 9.21
C CYS A 90 9.23 -2.97 9.06
N HIS A 91 9.80 -3.48 7.96
CA HIS A 91 9.93 -4.93 7.73
C HIS A 91 10.81 -5.62 8.80
N GLU A 92 11.94 -5.03 9.18
CA GLU A 92 12.81 -5.59 10.23
C GLU A 92 12.18 -5.53 11.63
N LYS A 93 11.40 -4.48 11.93
CA LYS A 93 10.61 -4.40 13.15
C LYS A 93 9.54 -5.50 13.21
N PHE A 94 8.88 -5.76 12.08
CA PHE A 94 7.88 -6.82 11.99
C PHE A 94 8.51 -8.20 12.23
N LYS A 95 9.61 -8.53 11.54
CA LYS A 95 10.39 -9.77 11.79
C LYS A 95 10.79 -9.92 13.26
N SER A 96 11.26 -8.84 13.88
CA SER A 96 11.62 -8.84 15.31
C SER A 96 10.42 -9.06 16.22
N CYS A 97 9.24 -8.57 15.85
CA CYS A 97 7.99 -8.81 16.56
C CYS A 97 7.60 -10.29 16.51
N ILE A 98 7.58 -10.88 15.31
CA ILE A 98 7.28 -12.31 15.12
C ILE A 98 8.22 -13.18 15.97
N LYS A 99 9.53 -12.90 15.97
CA LYS A 99 10.50 -13.64 16.80
C LYS A 99 10.20 -13.57 18.31
N ARG A 100 9.64 -12.47 18.81
CA ARG A 100 9.21 -12.38 20.23
C ARG A 100 7.97 -13.21 20.49
N VAL A 101 6.99 -13.19 19.57
CA VAL A 101 5.79 -14.02 19.70
C VAL A 101 6.16 -15.50 19.65
N GLN A 102 7.06 -15.90 18.74
CA GLN A 102 7.56 -17.27 18.67
C GLN A 102 8.18 -17.74 20.00
N LYS A 103 8.98 -16.89 20.66
CA LYS A 103 9.58 -17.19 21.97
C LYS A 103 8.55 -17.32 23.11
N SER A 104 7.34 -16.79 22.94
CA SER A 104 6.29 -16.89 23.97
C SER A 104 5.67 -18.28 24.08
N GLY A 105 5.86 -19.14 23.06
CA GLY A 105 5.29 -20.50 23.04
C GLY A 105 3.77 -20.56 22.88
N LYS A 106 3.10 -19.43 22.58
CA LYS A 106 1.67 -19.40 22.25
C LYS A 106 1.41 -20.09 20.92
N ILE A 107 0.21 -20.65 20.75
CA ILE A 107 -0.18 -21.43 19.56
C ILE A 107 -0.98 -20.63 18.51
N GLY A 108 -1.32 -19.37 18.81
CA GLY A 108 -2.17 -18.53 17.97
C GLY A 108 -3.66 -18.88 18.03
N PHE A 109 -4.49 -18.10 17.33
CA PHE A 109 -5.95 -18.26 17.36
C PHE A 109 -6.48 -19.39 16.46
N SER A 110 -5.71 -19.82 15.45
CA SER A 110 -6.18 -20.72 14.38
C SER A 110 -5.40 -22.02 14.33
N ARG A 111 -6.12 -23.15 14.24
CA ARG A 111 -5.53 -24.46 13.94
C ARG A 111 -5.27 -24.67 12.44
N GLN A 112 -5.94 -23.92 11.57
CA GLN A 112 -5.79 -24.00 10.12
C GLN A 112 -4.50 -23.33 9.65
N CYS A 113 -4.16 -22.19 10.26
CA CYS A 113 -2.88 -21.52 10.08
C CYS A 113 -2.11 -21.52 11.41
N PRO A 114 -1.48 -22.64 11.79
CA PRO A 114 -0.69 -22.68 13.02
C PRO A 114 0.55 -21.76 12.88
N TYR A 115 1.06 -21.27 14.01
CA TYR A 115 2.21 -20.34 14.03
C TYR A 115 3.44 -20.91 13.32
N GLU A 116 3.66 -22.22 13.40
CA GLU A 116 4.75 -22.95 12.78
C GLU A 116 4.74 -22.83 11.24
N ILE A 117 3.59 -22.50 10.64
CA ILE A 117 3.45 -22.25 9.21
C ILE A 117 3.37 -20.74 8.95
N ALA A 118 2.49 -20.03 9.66
CA ALA A 118 2.21 -18.61 9.40
C ALA A 118 3.43 -17.71 9.62
N MET A 119 4.15 -17.89 10.73
CA MET A 119 5.31 -17.05 11.07
C MET A 119 6.46 -17.16 10.06
N PRO A 120 6.96 -18.36 9.68
CA PRO A 120 8.04 -18.44 8.69
C PRO A 120 7.61 -17.93 7.31
N THR A 121 6.36 -18.15 6.89
CA THR A 121 5.83 -17.59 5.63
C THR A 121 5.87 -16.06 5.65
N MET A 122 5.44 -15.42 6.75
CA MET A 122 5.50 -13.97 6.88
C MET A 122 6.95 -13.43 6.94
N ILE A 123 7.85 -14.13 7.64
CA ILE A 123 9.27 -13.74 7.69
C ILE A 123 9.91 -13.80 6.29
N GLN A 124 9.65 -14.87 5.54
CA GLN A 124 10.13 -15.01 4.16
C GLN A 124 9.60 -13.89 3.27
N GLY A 125 8.31 -13.55 3.39
CA GLY A 125 7.72 -12.41 2.68
C GLY A 125 8.42 -11.09 3.01
N MET A 126 8.81 -10.87 4.27
CA MET A 126 9.56 -9.68 4.68
C MET A 126 11.00 -9.66 4.16
N ASP A 127 11.70 -10.80 4.14
CA ASP A 127 13.04 -10.88 3.56
C ASP A 127 13.02 -10.51 2.07
N MET A 128 12.00 -10.98 1.34
CA MET A 128 11.78 -10.61 -0.05
C MET A 128 11.46 -9.12 -0.20
N ALA A 129 10.59 -8.56 0.65
CA ALA A 129 10.27 -7.13 0.63
C ALA A 129 11.50 -6.25 0.88
N ILE A 130 12.35 -6.60 1.85
CA ILE A 130 13.59 -5.89 2.16
C ILE A 130 14.54 -5.92 0.97
N LEU A 131 14.70 -7.09 0.34
CA LEU A 131 15.51 -7.23 -0.86
C LEU A 131 15.03 -6.28 -1.97
N PHE A 132 13.72 -6.23 -2.21
CA PHE A 132 13.12 -5.32 -3.19
C PHE A 132 13.30 -3.85 -2.83
N SER A 133 13.19 -3.47 -1.54
CA SER A 133 13.46 -2.10 -1.08
C SER A 133 14.88 -1.64 -1.44
N GLN A 134 15.87 -2.50 -1.18
CA GLN A 134 17.27 -2.18 -1.46
C GLN A 134 17.57 -2.06 -2.96
N PHE A 135 16.92 -2.88 -3.80
CA PHE A 135 17.04 -2.73 -5.25
C PHE A 135 16.39 -1.44 -5.76
N GLY A 136 15.24 -1.07 -5.21
CA GLY A 136 14.55 0.19 -5.51
C GLY A 136 15.41 1.41 -5.17
N ASP A 137 16.05 1.41 -4.00
CA ASP A 137 16.94 2.49 -3.56
C ASP A 137 18.14 2.64 -4.50
N LYS A 138 18.80 1.54 -4.88
CA LYS A 138 19.90 1.55 -5.85
C LYS A 138 19.48 2.05 -7.23
N HIS A 139 18.27 1.69 -7.66
CA HIS A 139 17.74 2.17 -8.93
C HIS A 139 17.46 3.68 -8.88
N LYS A 140 16.83 4.15 -7.79
CA LYS A 140 16.58 5.58 -7.56
C LYS A 140 17.88 6.39 -7.48
N GLU A 141 18.90 5.88 -6.79
CA GLU A 141 20.23 6.47 -6.72
C GLU A 141 20.87 6.56 -8.11
N ARG A 142 20.82 5.47 -8.90
CA ARG A 142 21.32 5.46 -10.29
C ARG A 142 20.60 6.47 -11.17
N VAL A 143 19.27 6.55 -11.08
CA VAL A 143 18.48 7.52 -11.86
C VAL A 143 18.80 8.95 -11.42
N MET A 144 18.90 9.22 -10.12
CA MET A 144 19.29 10.53 -9.60
C MET A 144 20.66 10.97 -10.11
N LEU A 145 21.66 10.07 -10.07
CA LEU A 145 22.99 10.31 -10.62
C LEU A 145 22.94 10.60 -12.13
N GLN A 146 22.13 9.86 -12.90
CA GLN A 146 21.97 10.11 -14.34
C GLN A 146 21.28 11.46 -14.63
N THR A 147 20.27 11.86 -13.86
CA THR A 147 19.65 13.18 -14.02
C THR A 147 20.62 14.32 -13.67
N GLN A 148 21.46 14.13 -12.65
CA GLN A 148 22.46 15.14 -12.28
C GLN A 148 23.55 15.27 -13.34
N THR A 149 24.06 14.15 -13.87
CA THR A 149 25.04 14.19 -14.97
C THR A 149 24.45 14.81 -16.22
N ASN A 150 23.22 14.46 -16.60
CA ASN A 150 22.52 15.09 -17.74
C ASN A 150 22.35 16.60 -17.52
N SER A 151 22.03 17.05 -16.30
CA SER A 151 21.94 18.48 -15.98
C SER A 151 23.28 19.22 -16.06
N ILE A 152 24.39 18.56 -15.72
CA ILE A 152 25.74 19.14 -15.81
C ILE A 152 26.17 19.23 -17.28
N ILE A 153 25.93 18.18 -18.06
CA ILE A 153 26.23 18.14 -19.50
C ILE A 153 25.50 19.27 -20.22
N TRP A 154 24.19 19.44 -19.97
CA TRP A 154 23.42 20.55 -20.53
C TRP A 154 23.99 21.93 -20.18
N ARG A 155 24.47 22.13 -18.94
CA ARG A 155 25.12 23.40 -18.54
C ARG A 155 26.44 23.63 -19.28
N MET A 156 27.23 22.58 -19.51
CA MET A 156 28.47 22.66 -20.28
C MET A 156 28.21 22.91 -21.77
N GLU A 157 27.20 22.25 -22.35
CA GLU A 157 26.79 22.48 -23.75
C GLU A 157 26.31 23.92 -23.97
N ILE A 158 25.50 24.45 -23.04
CA ILE A 158 25.09 25.87 -23.07
C ILE A 158 26.31 26.79 -22.93
N TYR A 159 27.21 26.51 -21.98
CA TYR A 159 28.41 27.34 -21.79
C TYR A 159 29.30 27.36 -23.05
N LEU A 160 29.52 26.20 -23.67
CA LEU A 160 30.24 26.08 -24.94
C LEU A 160 29.53 26.80 -26.08
N TYR A 161 28.19 26.74 -26.15
CA TYR A 161 27.41 27.46 -27.14
C TYR A 161 27.55 28.98 -27.00
N PHE A 162 27.52 29.51 -25.77
CA PHE A 162 27.63 30.95 -25.50
C PHE A 162 29.07 31.50 -25.60
N HIS A 163 30.10 30.65 -25.52
CA HIS A 163 31.51 31.06 -25.57
C HIS A 163 32.18 30.78 -26.92
N SER A 164 31.44 30.21 -27.89
CA SER A 164 31.89 29.97 -29.27
C SER A 164 31.33 30.98 -30.29
N THR A 165 30.62 32.01 -29.82
CA THR A 165 30.11 33.16 -30.59
C THR A 165 30.73 34.45 -30.09
#